data_AF-A0A950K0D0-F1
#
_entry.id   AF-A0A950K0D0-F1
#
_cell.length_a   1.000
_cell.length_b   1.000
_cell.length_c   1.000
_cell.angle_alpha   90.00
_cell.angle_beta   90.00
_cell.angle_gamma   90.00
#
_symmetry.space_group_name_H-M   'P 1'
#
loop_
_entity.id
_entity.type
_entity.pdbx_description
1 polymer ?
#
loop_
_entity_poly.entity_id
_entity_poly.type
_entity_poly.pdbx_seq_one_letter_code
_entity_poly.pdbx_strand_id
1 'polypeptide(L)'
;MKTIPFLLPTALALAACGGPSRSEHTGAPNKPWRDQTHDERMVTMKQVVWPAMKSEFAAFDPKEFGNVTCGTCHGPGAKDKTFKMPNPKLPKLPATEVGFEKLKKEQPDVVHFMMSTVVPKMADFVGEPPYDPKTGKGFGCFRCHPKEGGASN
;
A
#
# COMPACT_ATOMS: atom_id res chain seq x y z
N MET A 1 -8.45 70.10 0.36
CA MET A 1 -9.64 69.28 0.03
C MET A 1 -9.74 69.17 -1.49
N LYS A 2 -9.39 68.01 -2.07
CA LYS A 2 -9.60 67.69 -3.48
C LYS A 2 -9.80 66.17 -3.59
N THR A 3 -11.01 65.78 -3.94
CA THR A 3 -11.46 64.43 -4.23
C THR A 3 -10.95 64.00 -5.61
N ILE A 4 -10.49 62.75 -5.73
CA ILE A 4 -10.27 62.06 -7.01
C ILE A 4 -10.96 60.69 -6.89
N PRO A 5 -11.94 60.37 -7.76
CA PRO A 5 -12.64 59.10 -7.75
C PRO A 5 -12.15 58.14 -8.85
N PHE A 6 -12.63 56.89 -8.76
CA PHE A 6 -12.68 55.84 -9.80
C PHE A 6 -11.37 55.17 -10.25
N LEU A 7 -11.20 53.87 -9.90
CA LEU A 7 -11.27 52.72 -10.82
C LEU A 7 -10.75 51.42 -10.13
N LEU A 8 -11.60 50.39 -10.13
CA LEU A 8 -11.28 48.98 -9.84
C LEU A 8 -10.39 48.40 -10.97
N PRO A 9 -9.55 47.36 -10.74
CA PRO A 9 -10.10 46.01 -10.72
C PRO A 9 -9.44 44.99 -9.77
N THR A 10 -10.27 44.01 -9.44
CA THR A 10 -10.02 42.67 -8.92
C THR A 10 -8.80 41.99 -9.55
N ALA A 11 -7.88 41.47 -8.72
CA ALA A 11 -6.95 40.42 -9.10
C ALA A 11 -6.98 39.32 -8.03
N LEU A 12 -7.75 38.28 -8.35
CA LEU A 12 -7.80 36.99 -7.68
C LEU A 12 -6.50 36.24 -8.04
N ALA A 13 -5.58 36.08 -7.10
CA ALA A 13 -4.41 35.21 -7.27
C ALA A 13 -4.66 33.90 -6.52
N LEU A 14 -4.80 32.83 -7.31
CA LEU A 14 -5.04 31.46 -6.85
C LEU A 14 -3.92 30.98 -5.93
N ALA A 15 -4.32 30.41 -4.79
CA ALA A 15 -3.49 29.53 -3.99
C ALA A 15 -3.21 28.24 -4.78
N ALA A 16 -1.98 28.10 -5.27
CA ALA A 16 -1.48 26.82 -5.77
C ALA A 16 -1.03 25.99 -4.56
N CYS A 17 -1.88 25.06 -4.12
CA CYS A 17 -1.49 24.00 -3.21
C CYS A 17 -0.46 23.09 -3.91
N GLY A 18 0.81 23.28 -3.60
CA GLY A 18 1.86 22.31 -3.91
C GLY A 18 1.64 21.05 -3.09
N GLY A 19 0.91 20.09 -3.65
CA GLY A 19 0.86 18.72 -3.13
C GLY A 19 2.24 18.06 -3.27
N PRO A 20 2.59 17.10 -2.39
CA PRO A 20 3.89 16.44 -2.43
C PRO A 20 4.10 15.77 -3.79
N SER A 21 5.22 16.12 -4.42
CA SER A 21 5.66 15.57 -5.70
C SER A 21 5.77 14.05 -5.57
N ARG A 22 4.86 13.31 -6.23
CA ARG A 22 4.99 11.86 -6.38
C ARG A 22 6.27 11.62 -7.16
N SER A 23 7.22 10.91 -6.57
CA SER A 23 8.49 10.57 -7.24
C SER A 23 8.14 9.86 -8.56
N GLU A 24 8.41 10.52 -9.69
CA GLU A 24 8.07 9.99 -11.00
C GLU A 24 8.98 8.80 -11.29
N HIS A 25 8.45 7.60 -11.08
CA HIS A 25 9.12 6.38 -11.53
C HIS A 25 8.98 6.35 -13.05
N THR A 26 10.02 6.80 -13.76
CA THR A 26 10.06 6.85 -15.22
C THR A 26 9.70 5.49 -15.80
N GLY A 27 8.54 5.41 -16.47
CA GLY A 27 8.01 4.17 -17.08
C GLY A 27 6.82 3.55 -16.35
N ALA A 28 6.54 3.93 -15.10
CA ALA A 28 5.32 3.50 -14.43
C ALA A 28 4.09 4.22 -15.01
N PRO A 29 2.95 3.53 -15.19
CA PRO A 29 1.73 4.14 -15.66
C PRO A 29 1.31 5.34 -14.80
N ASN A 30 1.13 6.50 -15.43
CA ASN A 30 0.63 7.71 -14.76
C ASN A 30 -0.91 7.72 -14.68
N LYS A 31 -1.47 6.73 -13.98
CA LYS A 31 -2.92 6.64 -13.69
C LYS A 31 -3.19 5.80 -12.45
N PRO A 32 -4.36 5.97 -11.80
CA PRO A 32 -4.72 5.21 -10.61
C PRO A 32 -4.64 3.71 -10.85
N TRP A 33 -4.19 2.95 -9.85
CA TRP A 33 -4.05 1.49 -9.90
C TRP A 33 -5.31 0.77 -10.42
N ARG A 34 -6.49 1.28 -10.04
CA ARG A 34 -7.79 0.76 -10.45
C ARG A 34 -8.03 0.83 -11.96
N ASP A 35 -7.41 1.80 -12.63
CA ASP A 35 -7.55 2.07 -14.07
C ASP A 35 -6.39 1.47 -14.89
N GLN A 36 -5.42 0.85 -14.22
CA GLN A 36 -4.33 0.12 -14.87
C GLN A 36 -4.80 -1.25 -15.38
N THR A 37 -4.44 -1.56 -16.61
CA THR A 37 -4.49 -2.91 -17.19
C THR A 37 -3.56 -3.85 -16.44
N HIS A 38 -3.68 -5.15 -16.70
CA HIS A 38 -2.79 -6.14 -16.11
C HIS A 38 -1.30 -5.83 -16.37
N ASP A 39 -0.94 -5.50 -17.61
CA ASP A 39 0.45 -5.27 -17.99
C ASP A 39 1.01 -3.98 -17.38
N GLU A 40 0.19 -2.95 -17.30
CA GLU A 40 0.52 -1.71 -16.58
C GLU A 40 0.74 -1.95 -15.09
N ARG A 41 -0.11 -2.76 -14.45
CA ARG A 41 0.09 -3.18 -13.04
C ARG A 41 1.38 -3.96 -12.86
N MET A 42 1.76 -4.78 -13.82
CA MET A 42 3.03 -5.50 -13.78
C MET A 42 4.23 -4.55 -13.88
N VAL A 43 4.14 -3.49 -14.68
CA VAL A 43 5.16 -2.43 -14.72
C VAL A 43 5.23 -1.71 -13.38
N THR A 44 4.09 -1.26 -12.84
CA THR A 44 4.00 -0.63 -11.50
C THR A 44 4.60 -1.54 -10.42
N MET A 45 4.26 -2.83 -10.42
CA MET A 45 4.76 -3.79 -9.44
C MET A 45 6.28 -3.97 -9.53
N LYS A 46 6.83 -4.07 -10.74
CA LYS A 46 8.28 -4.27 -10.94
C LYS A 46 9.10 -3.02 -10.66
N GLN A 47 8.60 -1.85 -11.04
CA GLN A 47 9.36 -0.60 -10.98
C GLN A 47 9.16 0.18 -9.69
N VAL A 48 7.99 0.05 -9.06
CA VAL A 48 7.62 0.85 -7.88
C VAL A 48 7.48 -0.03 -6.65
N VAL A 49 6.53 -0.98 -6.67
CA VAL A 49 6.13 -1.69 -5.46
C VAL A 49 7.21 -2.65 -4.98
N TRP A 50 7.71 -3.53 -5.84
CA TRP A 50 8.69 -4.55 -5.45
C TRP A 50 10.02 -3.95 -4.99
N PRO A 51 10.63 -2.95 -5.66
CA PRO A 51 11.85 -2.32 -5.16
C PRO A 51 11.66 -1.66 -3.80
N ALA A 52 10.56 -0.92 -3.61
CA ALA A 52 10.25 -0.28 -2.34
C ALA A 52 10.05 -1.33 -1.23
N MET A 53 9.20 -2.33 -1.46
CA MET A 53 8.95 -3.39 -0.47
C MET A 53 10.20 -4.20 -0.17
N LYS A 54 11.00 -4.55 -1.18
CA LYS A 54 12.29 -5.22 -0.96
C LYS A 54 13.20 -4.43 -0.03
N SER A 55 13.25 -3.11 -0.19
CA SER A 55 14.03 -2.24 0.69
C SER A 55 13.48 -2.26 2.13
N GLU A 56 12.17 -2.11 2.32
CA GLU A 56 11.56 -2.09 3.66
C GLU A 56 11.76 -3.42 4.39
N PHE A 57 11.53 -4.54 3.71
CA PHE A 57 11.69 -5.87 4.27
C PHE A 57 13.15 -6.18 4.64
N ALA A 58 14.09 -5.84 3.75
CA ALA A 58 15.52 -6.02 4.03
C ALA A 58 16.01 -5.08 5.16
N ALA A 59 15.42 -3.89 5.30
CA ALA A 59 15.75 -2.96 6.39
C ALA A 59 15.22 -3.45 7.75
N PHE A 60 14.07 -4.14 7.77
CA PHE A 60 13.51 -4.71 8.98
C PHE A 60 14.30 -5.90 9.50
N ASP A 61 14.47 -6.93 8.67
CA ASP A 61 15.32 -8.09 8.98
C ASP A 61 15.92 -8.64 7.68
N PRO A 62 17.19 -8.35 7.37
CA PRO A 62 17.81 -8.82 6.14
C PRO A 62 18.10 -10.32 6.15
N LYS A 63 18.18 -10.97 7.34
CA LYS A 63 18.40 -12.42 7.43
C LYS A 63 17.14 -13.17 7.09
N GLU A 64 16.00 -12.72 7.60
CA GLU A 64 14.70 -13.36 7.35
C GLU A 64 14.09 -12.91 6.01
N PHE A 65 14.17 -11.61 5.68
CA PHE A 65 13.47 -11.02 4.54
C PHE A 65 14.37 -10.39 3.46
N GLY A 66 15.69 -10.64 3.48
CA GLY A 66 16.60 -10.12 2.45
C GLY A 66 16.29 -10.61 1.03
N ASN A 67 15.55 -11.72 0.89
CA ASN A 67 15.24 -12.38 -0.37
C ASN A 67 13.74 -12.39 -0.69
N VAL A 68 13.04 -11.26 -0.52
CA VAL A 68 11.65 -11.17 -0.99
C VAL A 68 11.55 -11.22 -2.51
N THR A 69 10.60 -12.03 -2.99
CA THR A 69 10.32 -12.24 -4.41
C THR A 69 8.84 -11.98 -4.70
N CYS A 70 8.43 -12.02 -5.96
CA CYS A 70 7.02 -11.99 -6.34
C CYS A 70 6.22 -13.10 -5.61
N GLY A 71 6.85 -14.26 -5.38
CA GLY A 71 6.25 -15.40 -4.68
C GLY A 71 6.04 -15.18 -3.19
N THR A 72 6.75 -14.24 -2.55
CA THR A 72 6.52 -13.89 -1.15
C THR A 72 5.11 -13.34 -0.96
N CYS A 73 4.65 -12.46 -1.85
CA CYS A 73 3.33 -11.84 -1.76
C CYS A 73 2.25 -12.58 -2.56
N HIS A 74 2.60 -13.19 -3.69
CA HIS A 74 1.62 -13.82 -4.61
C HIS A 74 1.63 -15.34 -4.59
N GLY A 75 2.58 -15.99 -3.87
CA GLY A 75 2.61 -17.44 -3.72
C GLY A 75 2.63 -18.20 -5.06
N PRO A 76 1.78 -19.22 -5.25
CA PRO A 76 1.61 -19.92 -6.53
C PRO A 76 1.25 -18.98 -7.70
N GLY A 77 0.54 -17.89 -7.41
CA GLY A 77 0.14 -16.87 -8.37
C GLY A 77 1.32 -16.23 -9.11
N ALA A 78 2.49 -16.16 -8.48
CA ALA A 78 3.70 -15.66 -9.13
C ALA A 78 4.23 -16.63 -10.20
N LYS A 79 4.03 -17.95 -10.01
CA LYS A 79 4.54 -18.99 -10.92
C LYS A 79 3.62 -19.17 -12.12
N ASP A 80 2.31 -19.19 -11.90
CA ASP A 80 1.30 -19.32 -12.96
C ASP A 80 0.96 -17.97 -13.64
N LYS A 81 1.59 -16.88 -13.18
CA LYS A 81 1.42 -15.50 -13.68
C LYS A 81 0.01 -14.93 -13.47
N THR A 82 -0.81 -15.51 -12.59
CA THR A 82 -2.10 -14.95 -12.21
C THR A 82 -1.98 -13.87 -11.14
N PHE A 83 -0.88 -13.88 -10.39
CA PHE A 83 -0.57 -12.96 -9.28
C PHE A 83 -1.70 -12.86 -8.24
N LYS A 84 -2.51 -13.92 -8.11
CA LYS A 84 -3.63 -13.98 -7.16
C LYS A 84 -3.13 -13.80 -5.72
N MET A 85 -3.96 -13.12 -4.94
CA MET A 85 -3.80 -12.90 -3.50
C MET A 85 -5.14 -13.21 -2.81
N PRO A 86 -5.14 -13.63 -1.54
CA PRO A 86 -4.00 -13.75 -0.63
C PRO A 86 -3.04 -14.89 -1.00
N ASN A 87 -1.79 -14.82 -0.55
CA ASN A 87 -0.85 -15.94 -0.68
C ASN A 87 -1.19 -17.00 0.37
N PRO A 88 -1.63 -18.22 -0.02
CA PRO A 88 -2.03 -19.26 0.93
C PRO A 88 -0.86 -19.79 1.78
N LYS A 89 0.39 -19.46 1.42
CA LYS A 89 1.59 -19.84 2.17
C LYS A 89 2.04 -18.82 3.21
N LEU A 90 1.42 -17.63 3.25
CA LEU A 90 1.66 -16.70 4.34
C LEU A 90 0.96 -17.18 5.62
N PRO A 91 1.44 -16.76 6.81
CA PRO A 91 0.77 -17.06 8.07
C PRO A 91 -0.71 -16.69 7.99
N LYS A 92 -1.58 -17.65 8.36
CA LYS A 92 -3.00 -17.38 8.52
C LYS A 92 -3.16 -16.49 9.74
N LEU A 93 -3.88 -15.39 9.58
CA LEU A 93 -4.04 -14.42 10.65
C LEU A 93 -5.39 -14.59 11.35
N PRO A 94 -5.42 -14.44 12.68
CA PRO A 94 -6.67 -14.45 13.43
C PRO A 94 -7.56 -13.29 12.97
N ALA A 95 -8.87 -13.56 12.85
CA ALA A 95 -9.87 -12.57 12.48
C ALA A 95 -10.67 -12.04 13.69
N THR A 96 -10.30 -12.45 14.91
CA THR A 96 -10.91 -12.00 16.16
C THR A 96 -9.97 -11.05 16.89
N GLU A 97 -10.54 -10.12 17.65
CA GLU A 97 -9.76 -9.17 18.47
C GLU A 97 -8.83 -9.91 19.43
N VAL A 98 -9.35 -10.89 20.17
CA VAL A 98 -8.55 -11.68 21.13
C VAL A 98 -7.40 -12.42 20.44
N GLY A 99 -7.66 -13.01 19.28
CA GLY A 99 -6.62 -13.69 18.51
C GLY A 99 -5.56 -12.71 18.01
N PHE A 100 -5.96 -11.54 17.52
CA PHE A 100 -5.04 -10.52 17.03
C PHE A 100 -4.21 -9.89 18.16
N GLU A 101 -4.81 -9.65 19.33
CA GLU A 101 -4.08 -9.20 20.52
C GLU A 101 -3.06 -10.23 21.02
N LYS A 102 -3.38 -11.53 20.91
CA LYS A 102 -2.41 -12.59 21.16
C LYS A 102 -1.26 -12.54 20.16
N LEU A 103 -1.55 -12.42 18.86
CA LEU A 103 -0.53 -12.30 17.82
C LEU A 103 0.39 -11.10 18.05
N LYS A 104 -0.14 -9.94 18.42
CA LYS A 104 0.66 -8.74 18.77
C LYS A 104 1.62 -9.01 19.93
N LYS A 105 1.22 -9.79 20.93
CA LYS A 105 2.08 -10.13 22.08
C LYS A 105 3.16 -11.14 21.72
N GLU A 106 2.85 -12.08 20.83
CA GLU A 106 3.78 -13.14 20.41
C GLU A 106 4.78 -12.66 19.35
N GLN A 107 4.37 -11.74 18.49
CA GLN A 107 5.15 -11.24 17.35
C GLN A 107 5.13 -9.69 17.28
N PRO A 108 5.51 -8.98 18.36
CA PRO A 108 5.32 -7.53 18.45
C PRO A 108 6.03 -6.76 17.33
N ASP A 109 7.27 -7.13 17.02
CA ASP A 109 8.08 -6.40 16.05
C ASP A 109 7.58 -6.59 14.62
N VAL A 110 7.24 -7.84 14.25
CA VAL A 110 6.72 -8.15 12.91
C VAL A 110 5.34 -7.54 12.72
N VAL A 111 4.47 -7.62 13.72
CA VAL A 111 3.13 -7.01 13.65
C VAL A 111 3.26 -5.49 13.56
N HIS A 112 4.14 -4.88 14.35
CA HIS A 112 4.40 -3.45 14.27
C HIS A 112 4.89 -3.06 12.87
N PHE A 113 5.91 -3.75 12.33
CA PHE A 113 6.43 -3.50 10.98
C PHE A 113 5.35 -3.62 9.90
N MET A 114 4.53 -4.67 9.96
CA MET A 114 3.43 -4.86 9.01
C MET A 114 2.42 -3.72 9.09
N MET A 115 2.03 -3.30 10.30
CA MET A 115 1.02 -2.26 10.51
C MET A 115 1.54 -0.84 10.23
N SER A 116 2.79 -0.55 10.57
CA SER A 116 3.36 0.80 10.47
C SER A 116 4.00 1.09 9.12
N THR A 117 4.47 0.06 8.41
CA THR A 117 5.28 0.22 7.21
C THR A 117 4.62 -0.45 5.99
N VAL A 118 4.40 -1.77 6.05
CA VAL A 118 3.98 -2.53 4.86
C VAL A 118 2.55 -2.19 4.44
N VAL A 119 1.59 -2.28 5.35
CA VAL A 119 0.16 -2.05 5.04
C VAL A 119 -0.06 -0.62 4.53
N PRO A 120 0.45 0.46 5.17
CA PRO A 120 0.25 1.82 4.69
C PRO A 120 0.88 2.09 3.31
N LYS A 121 2.10 1.60 3.06
CA LYS A 121 2.77 1.78 1.76
C LYS A 121 2.04 1.03 0.64
N MET A 122 1.59 -0.20 0.91
CA MET A 122 0.80 -0.96 -0.07
C MET A 122 -0.54 -0.30 -0.37
N ALA A 123 -1.21 0.27 0.65
CA ALA A 123 -2.43 1.04 0.49
C ALA A 123 -2.19 2.27 -0.43
N ASP A 124 -1.12 3.03 -0.20
CA ASP A 124 -0.75 4.18 -1.04
C ASP A 124 -0.42 3.78 -2.50
N PHE A 125 0.32 2.68 -2.70
CA PHE A 125 0.64 2.21 -4.05
C PHE A 125 -0.60 1.84 -4.87
N VAL A 126 -1.60 1.23 -4.23
CA VAL A 126 -2.84 0.82 -4.91
C VAL A 126 -3.95 1.88 -4.84
N GLY A 127 -3.67 3.03 -4.22
CA GLY A 127 -4.62 4.15 -4.10
C GLY A 127 -5.85 3.81 -3.27
N GLU A 128 -5.69 2.96 -2.25
CA GLU A 128 -6.75 2.59 -1.33
C GLU A 128 -6.51 3.19 0.06
N PRO A 129 -7.57 3.54 0.81
CA PRO A 129 -7.40 3.96 2.20
C PRO A 129 -6.84 2.79 3.02
N PRO A 130 -5.96 3.05 4.01
CA PRO A 130 -5.58 2.04 5.00
C PRO A 130 -6.81 1.49 5.72
N TYR A 131 -6.69 0.25 6.22
CA TYR A 131 -7.76 -0.40 6.97
C TYR A 131 -8.17 0.43 8.19
N ASP A 132 -9.48 0.66 8.31
CA ASP A 132 -10.10 1.27 9.48
C ASP A 132 -10.86 0.19 10.27
N PRO A 133 -10.44 -0.11 11.51
CA PRO A 133 -11.09 -1.11 12.35
C PRO A 133 -12.52 -0.70 12.76
N LYS A 134 -12.86 0.59 12.76
CA LYS A 134 -14.22 1.04 13.10
C LYS A 134 -15.22 0.72 12.00
N THR A 135 -14.81 0.86 10.74
CA THR A 135 -15.69 0.63 9.57
C THR A 135 -15.48 -0.75 8.94
N GLY A 136 -14.37 -1.43 9.27
CA GLY A 136 -14.00 -2.73 8.69
C GLY A 136 -13.60 -2.64 7.21
N LYS A 137 -13.25 -1.45 6.72
CA LYS A 137 -12.98 -1.17 5.29
C LYS A 137 -11.55 -0.69 5.08
N GLY A 138 -11.05 -0.78 3.85
CA GLY A 138 -9.72 -0.34 3.44
C GLY A 138 -8.72 -1.48 3.22
N PHE A 139 -7.51 -1.12 2.83
CA PHE A 139 -6.40 -2.05 2.60
C PHE A 139 -5.82 -2.52 3.95
N GLY A 140 -5.92 -3.82 4.23
CA GLY A 140 -5.50 -4.40 5.50
C GLY A 140 -4.80 -5.74 5.36
N CYS A 141 -4.49 -6.35 6.51
CA CYS A 141 -3.69 -7.57 6.63
C CYS A 141 -4.16 -8.70 5.70
N PHE A 142 -5.48 -8.85 5.56
CA PHE A 142 -6.10 -9.92 4.78
C PHE A 142 -6.05 -9.73 3.26
N ARG A 143 -5.42 -8.66 2.77
CA ARG A 143 -5.13 -8.47 1.33
C ARG A 143 -3.98 -9.35 0.86
N CYS A 144 -3.07 -9.71 1.76
CA CYS A 144 -1.96 -10.61 1.48
C CYS A 144 -2.08 -11.91 2.27
N HIS A 145 -2.51 -11.83 3.54
CA HIS A 145 -2.61 -12.98 4.42
C HIS A 145 -3.99 -13.66 4.37
N PRO A 146 -4.05 -15.00 4.41
CA PRO A 146 -5.32 -15.70 4.62
C PRO A 146 -5.86 -15.46 6.04
N LYS A 147 -7.19 -15.56 6.19
CA LYS A 147 -7.84 -15.59 7.51
C LYS A 147 -7.77 -16.99 8.12
N GLU A 148 -7.57 -17.10 9.42
CA GLU A 148 -7.86 -18.33 10.16
C GLU A 148 -9.33 -18.71 9.98
N GLY A 149 -9.60 -20.01 9.80
CA GLY A 149 -10.95 -20.52 9.55
C GLY A 149 -11.58 -20.13 8.21
N GLY A 150 -10.89 -19.36 7.36
CA GLY A 150 -11.32 -19.04 5.99
C GLY A 150 -10.82 -20.06 4.98
N ALA A 151 -11.65 -20.39 3.99
CA ALA A 151 -11.18 -21.05 2.77
C ALA A 151 -10.24 -20.08 2.03
N SER A 152 -9.13 -20.59 1.50
CA SER A 152 -8.32 -19.88 0.51
C SER A 152 -9.23 -19.62 -0.70
N ASN A 153 -9.60 -18.37 -0.97
CA ASN A 153 -10.35 -18.02 -2.18
C ASN A 153 -9.47 -18.16 -3.43
#